data_AF-A0A6A3CZB1-F1
#
_entry.id   AF-A0A6A3CZB1-F1
#
_cell.length_a   1.000
_cell.length_b   1.000
_cell.length_c   1.000
_cell.angle_alpha   90.00
_cell.angle_beta   90.00
_cell.angle_gamma   90.00
#
_symmetry.space_group_name_H-M   'P 1'
#
loop_
_entity.id
_entity.type
_entity.pdbx_description
1 polymer ?
#
loop_
_entity_poly.entity_id
_entity_poly.type
_entity_poly.pdbx_seq_one_letter_code
_entity_poly.pdbx_strand_id
1 'polypeptide(L)'
;MFPGWIKSAFRGGKKEMQESFHEHLNFILSTAPTWDRMELEDNKYVLGEFLEFKGKQEDILPLRIIKRSKVSRLIIQKKIIMFGLAHSKLQVLYCPRDYRSARASASEWEEVTVGSSTEVVFQPQNSTKVHKFKISSITSLSLSA
;
A
#
# COMPACT_ATOMS: atom_id res chain seq x y z
N MET A 1 -31.61 4.81 -53.21
CA MET A 1 -32.49 3.81 -52.56
C MET A 1 -31.61 2.99 -51.62
N PHE A 2 -31.50 3.43 -50.36
CA PHE A 2 -30.67 2.76 -49.35
C PHE A 2 -31.54 1.76 -48.55
N PRO A 3 -31.07 0.54 -48.27
CA PRO A 3 -31.89 -0.47 -47.62
C PRO A 3 -32.12 -0.11 -46.15
N GLY A 4 -33.38 0.13 -45.81
CA GLY A 4 -33.85 0.39 -44.47
C GLY A 4 -33.92 -0.87 -43.60
N TRP A 5 -32.81 -1.23 -42.95
CA TRP A 5 -32.81 -2.22 -41.86
C TRP A 5 -31.79 -1.93 -40.76
N ILE A 6 -31.74 -0.69 -40.26
CA ILE A 6 -30.96 -0.39 -39.05
C ILE A 6 -31.82 0.40 -38.07
N LYS A 7 -32.92 -0.21 -37.59
CA LYS A 7 -33.75 0.39 -36.52
C LYS A 7 -34.26 -0.57 -35.45
N SER A 8 -33.80 -1.82 -35.37
CA SER A 8 -34.23 -2.70 -34.27
C SER A 8 -33.17 -3.73 -33.89
N ALA A 9 -32.40 -3.44 -32.83
CA ALA A 9 -31.68 -4.43 -32.01
C ALA A 9 -31.03 -3.85 -30.74
N PHE A 10 -30.94 -2.52 -30.56
CA PHE A 10 -30.27 -1.92 -29.40
C PHE A 10 -31.20 -1.66 -28.20
N ARG A 11 -31.85 -2.71 -27.67
CA ARG A 11 -32.54 -2.61 -26.36
C ARG A 11 -32.29 -3.77 -25.39
N GLY A 12 -31.48 -4.78 -25.74
CA GLY A 12 -31.23 -5.95 -24.86
C GLY A 12 -29.78 -6.19 -24.42
N GLY A 13 -28.77 -5.94 -25.26
CA GLY A 13 -27.41 -6.45 -25.04
C GLY A 13 -26.49 -5.67 -24.09
N LYS A 14 -26.91 -4.51 -23.55
CA LYS A 14 -26.03 -3.71 -22.66
C LYS A 14 -25.84 -4.35 -21.29
N LYS A 15 -26.81 -5.13 -20.80
CA LYS A 15 -26.79 -5.69 -19.45
C LYS A 15 -25.86 -6.91 -19.35
N GLU A 16 -25.98 -7.85 -20.30
CA GLU A 16 -25.14 -9.07 -20.36
C GLU A 16 -23.67 -8.75 -20.64
N MET A 17 -23.38 -7.77 -21.51
CA MET A 17 -22.01 -7.35 -21.80
C MET A 17 -21.37 -6.59 -20.62
N GLN A 18 -22.18 -5.90 -19.80
CA GLN A 18 -21.70 -5.27 -18.58
C GLN A 18 -21.49 -6.30 -17.47
N GLU A 19 -22.41 -7.25 -17.30
CA GLU A 19 -22.31 -8.34 -16.32
C GLU A 19 -21.07 -9.21 -16.57
N SER A 20 -20.82 -9.62 -17.82
CA SER A 20 -19.59 -10.36 -18.19
C SER A 20 -18.30 -9.56 -17.95
N PHE A 21 -18.31 -8.25 -18.16
CA PHE A 21 -17.17 -7.39 -17.83
C PHE A 21 -16.94 -7.32 -16.30
N HIS A 22 -18.01 -7.18 -15.51
CA HIS A 22 -17.93 -7.19 -14.05
C HIS A 22 -17.45 -8.53 -13.51
N GLU A 23 -17.93 -9.64 -14.07
CA GLU A 23 -17.47 -11.00 -13.73
C GLU A 23 -15.99 -11.19 -14.06
N HIS A 24 -15.55 -10.74 -15.23
CA HIS A 24 -14.15 -10.81 -15.62
C HIS A 24 -13.26 -9.95 -14.73
N LEU A 25 -13.70 -8.74 -14.37
CA LEU A 25 -12.98 -7.86 -13.46
C LEU A 25 -12.93 -8.48 -12.05
N ASN A 26 -14.02 -9.05 -11.55
CA ASN A 26 -14.04 -9.77 -10.27
C ASN A 26 -13.11 -10.99 -10.29
N PHE A 27 -13.07 -11.73 -11.40
CA PHE A 27 -12.13 -12.84 -11.57
C PHE A 27 -10.67 -12.35 -11.52
N ILE A 28 -10.35 -11.27 -12.23
CA ILE A 28 -9.00 -10.67 -12.19
C ILE A 28 -8.67 -10.19 -10.78
N LEU A 29 -9.56 -9.43 -10.13
CA LEU A 29 -9.29 -8.89 -8.79
C LEU A 29 -9.24 -9.95 -7.69
N SER A 30 -9.99 -11.05 -7.83
CA SER A 30 -9.97 -12.16 -6.86
C SER A 30 -8.79 -13.11 -7.03
N THR A 31 -8.17 -13.12 -8.22
CA THR A 31 -7.02 -14.00 -8.52
C THR A 31 -5.71 -13.23 -8.64
N ALA A 32 -5.75 -11.90 -8.70
CA ALA A 32 -4.56 -11.07 -8.72
C ALA A 32 -3.80 -11.22 -7.40
N PRO A 33 -2.50 -11.56 -7.45
CA PRO A 33 -1.70 -11.69 -6.24
C PRO A 33 -1.58 -10.33 -5.55
N THR A 34 -1.99 -10.27 -4.28
CA THR A 34 -1.94 -9.06 -3.45
C THR A 34 -0.60 -8.96 -2.75
N TRP A 35 0.38 -8.35 -3.42
CA TRP A 35 1.71 -8.10 -2.85
C TRP A 35 1.83 -6.71 -2.24
N ASP A 36 2.59 -6.61 -1.16
CA ASP A 36 3.04 -5.32 -0.63
C ASP A 36 4.10 -4.73 -1.57
N ARG A 37 4.14 -3.40 -1.61
CA ARG A 37 5.06 -2.65 -2.46
C ARG A 37 5.85 -1.66 -1.62
N MET A 38 7.16 -1.81 -1.62
CA MET A 38 8.10 -0.87 -1.01
C MET A 38 8.77 -0.03 -2.08
N GLU A 39 8.81 1.28 -1.88
CA GLU A 39 9.52 2.24 -2.72
C GLU A 39 10.76 2.74 -1.99
N LEU A 40 11.92 2.66 -2.64
CA LEU A 40 13.21 3.14 -2.13
C LEU A 40 13.53 4.52 -2.72
N GLU A 41 14.50 5.22 -2.13
CA GLU A 41 14.89 6.58 -2.56
C GLU A 41 15.28 6.68 -4.04
N ASP A 42 15.88 5.64 -4.62
CA ASP A 42 16.31 5.60 -6.02
C ASP A 42 15.15 5.35 -7.02
N ASN A 43 13.89 5.58 -6.62
CA ASN A 43 12.67 5.16 -7.35
C ASN A 43 12.65 3.66 -7.70
N LYS A 44 13.39 2.85 -6.94
CA LYS A 44 13.38 1.39 -7.07
C LYS A 44 12.21 0.84 -6.27
N TYR A 45 11.56 -0.18 -6.82
CA TYR A 45 10.46 -0.86 -6.16
C TYR A 45 10.84 -2.29 -5.79
N VAL A 46 10.44 -2.69 -4.59
CA VAL A 46 10.50 -4.08 -4.13
C VAL A 46 9.08 -4.55 -3.88
N LEU A 47 8.66 -5.58 -4.61
CA LEU A 47 7.38 -6.27 -4.39
C LEU A 47 7.61 -7.47 -3.47
N GLY A 48 6.66 -7.78 -2.60
CA GLY A 48 6.79 -8.88 -1.65
C GLY A 48 5.87 -8.74 -0.45
N GLU A 49 6.31 -9.25 0.69
CA GLU A 49 5.53 -9.26 1.93
C GLU A 49 6.23 -8.45 3.03
N PHE A 50 5.51 -7.49 3.60
CA PHE A 50 5.92 -6.81 4.82
C PHE A 50 5.68 -7.73 6.02
N LEU A 51 6.72 -7.91 6.84
CA LEU A 51 6.65 -8.78 8.01
C LEU A 51 6.52 -7.96 9.30
N GLU A 52 7.53 -7.13 9.59
CA GLU A 52 7.59 -6.37 10.84
C GLU A 52 8.61 -5.23 10.78
N PHE A 53 8.63 -4.40 11.82
CA PHE A 53 9.71 -3.44 12.07
C PHE A 53 10.72 -4.01 13.08
N LYS A 54 12.01 -3.67 12.92
CA LYS A 54 13.09 -4.01 13.87
C LYS A 54 13.92 -2.78 14.22
N GLY A 55 14.35 -2.67 15.47
CA GLY A 55 15.08 -1.49 15.94
C GLY A 55 15.03 -1.34 17.46
N LYS A 56 15.31 -0.13 17.94
CA LYS A 56 15.24 0.21 19.36
C LYS A 56 13.80 0.09 19.86
N GLN A 57 13.61 -0.33 21.11
CA GLN A 57 12.28 -0.54 21.68
C GLN A 57 11.42 0.73 21.67
N GLU A 58 12.04 1.90 21.91
CA GLU A 58 11.41 3.21 21.83
C GLU A 58 10.78 3.51 20.46
N ASP A 59 11.37 3.01 19.37
CA ASP A 59 10.91 3.20 18.00
C ASP A 59 9.88 2.14 17.60
N ILE A 60 10.03 0.91 18.10
CA ILE A 60 9.14 -0.22 17.75
C ILE A 60 7.78 -0.14 18.42
N LEU A 61 7.72 0.33 19.67
CA LEU A 61 6.46 0.43 20.41
C LEU A 61 5.38 1.21 19.65
N PRO A 62 5.63 2.44 19.15
CA PRO A 62 4.60 3.17 18.43
C PRO A 62 4.33 2.62 17.01
N LEU A 63 5.30 1.90 16.39
CA LEU A 63 5.10 1.26 15.08
C LEU A 63 4.20 0.02 15.13
N ARG A 64 3.90 -0.55 16.31
CA ARG A 64 3.08 -1.77 16.44
C ARG A 64 1.65 -1.64 15.90
N ILE A 65 1.14 -0.41 15.80
CA ILE A 65 -0.18 -0.15 15.21
C ILE A 65 -0.20 -0.40 13.70
N ILE A 66 0.96 -0.23 13.04
CA ILE A 66 1.14 -0.47 11.62
C ILE A 66 1.23 -1.98 11.38
N LYS A 67 0.11 -2.52 10.90
CA LYS A 67 0.00 -3.90 10.46
C LYS A 67 -0.68 -3.93 9.10
N ARG A 68 -0.36 -4.95 8.30
CA ARG A 68 -0.98 -5.21 6.99
C ARG A 68 -2.51 -5.15 7.04
N SER A 69 -3.12 -5.65 8.12
CA SER A 69 -4.57 -5.65 8.34
C SER A 69 -5.18 -4.33 8.83
N LYS A 70 -4.38 -3.34 9.23
CA LYS A 70 -4.88 -2.08 9.80
C LYS A 70 -4.49 -0.85 9.00
N VAL A 71 -3.37 -0.92 8.28
CA VAL A 71 -2.79 0.21 7.55
C VAL A 71 -2.70 -0.16 6.08
N SER A 72 -3.11 0.76 5.21
CA SER A 72 -3.06 0.58 3.74
C SER A 72 -1.76 1.11 3.16
N ARG A 73 -1.26 2.21 3.69
CA ARG A 73 -0.12 2.93 3.11
C ARG A 73 0.67 3.66 4.17
N LEU A 74 1.97 3.75 3.94
CA LEU A 74 2.93 4.54 4.70
C LEU A 74 3.76 5.43 3.77
N ILE A 75 4.10 6.61 4.25
CA ILE A 75 4.99 7.56 3.60
C ILE A 75 6.03 7.98 4.64
N ILE A 76 7.30 7.97 4.25
CA ILE A 76 8.40 8.35 5.12
C ILE A 76 8.83 9.76 4.73
N GLN A 77 8.65 10.69 5.66
CA GLN A 77 9.06 12.07 5.52
C GLN A 77 10.47 12.22 6.09
N LYS A 78 11.42 12.61 5.23
CA LYS A 78 12.81 12.90 5.61
C LYS A 78 12.97 14.25 6.34
N LYS A 79 12.00 14.62 7.17
CA LYS A 79 12.14 15.73 8.10
C LYS A 79 13.02 15.24 9.24
N ILE A 80 14.34 15.37 9.08
CA ILE A 80 15.31 14.95 10.10
C ILE A 80 15.14 15.89 11.30
N ILE A 81 14.56 15.37 12.38
CA ILE A 81 14.51 16.08 13.66
C ILE A 81 15.84 15.80 14.38
N MET A 82 16.74 16.78 14.38
CA MET A 82 17.99 16.71 15.13
C MET A 82 17.73 17.19 16.56
N PHE A 83 17.58 16.26 17.50
CA PHE A 83 17.54 16.57 18.92
C PHE A 83 18.85 16.08 19.55
N GLY A 84 19.79 17.00 19.81
CA GLY A 84 21.02 16.79 20.60
C GLY A 84 21.86 15.53 20.27
N LEU A 85 22.96 15.70 19.53
CA LEU A 85 24.07 14.74 19.34
C LEU A 85 23.71 13.24 19.49
N ALA A 86 23.14 12.60 18.45
CA ALA A 86 23.56 11.27 17.94
C ALA A 86 22.52 10.56 17.06
N HIS A 87 21.22 10.89 17.14
CA HIS A 87 20.20 10.10 16.43
C HIS A 87 19.18 10.96 15.67
N SER A 88 19.27 10.92 14.33
CA SER A 88 18.26 11.48 13.44
C SER A 88 16.96 10.69 13.57
N LYS A 89 15.88 11.36 14.00
CA LYS A 89 14.52 10.80 13.93
C LYS A 89 13.86 11.20 12.60
N LEU A 90 12.97 10.35 12.09
CA LEU A 90 12.19 10.50 10.87
C LEU A 90 10.71 10.42 11.19
N GLN A 91 9.90 11.15 10.44
CA GLN A 91 8.45 11.15 10.56
C GLN A 91 7.86 10.16 9.56
N VAL A 92 7.00 9.27 10.05
CA VAL A 92 6.29 8.27 9.26
C VAL A 92 4.82 8.64 9.32
N LEU A 93 4.25 8.93 8.16
CA LEU A 93 2.81 9.11 7.99
C LEU A 93 2.20 7.78 7.56
N TYR A 94 1.09 7.38 8.17
CA TYR A 94 0.36 6.19 7.75
C TYR A 94 -1.14 6.44 7.61
N CYS A 95 -1.74 5.72 6.67
CA CYS A 95 -3.18 5.73 6.41
C CYS A 95 -3.80 4.48 7.02
N PRO A 96 -4.64 4.60 8.07
CA PRO A 96 -5.48 3.50 8.53
C PRO A 96 -6.39 3.00 7.40
N ARG A 97 -6.76 1.72 7.45
CA ARG A 97 -7.77 1.14 6.55
C ARG A 97 -9.16 1.48 7.08
N ASP A 98 -9.98 2.12 6.25
CA ASP A 98 -11.40 2.29 6.53
C ASP A 98 -12.17 1.03 6.08
N TYR A 99 -12.47 0.15 7.04
CA TYR A 99 -13.33 -1.01 6.82
C TYR A 99 -14.82 -0.68 7.03
N ARG A 100 -15.18 0.55 7.42
CA ARG A 100 -16.47 0.87 8.03
C ARG A 100 -17.37 1.81 7.23
N SER A 101 -16.97 2.40 6.10
CA SER A 101 -17.88 3.38 5.47
C SER A 101 -17.96 3.39 3.92
N ALA A 102 -19.20 3.45 3.43
CA ALA A 102 -19.58 3.75 2.04
C ALA A 102 -19.41 5.25 1.70
N ARG A 103 -18.70 6.02 2.55
CA ARG A 103 -18.48 7.46 2.40
C ARG A 103 -17.02 7.72 2.71
N ALA A 104 -16.20 7.68 1.66
CA ALA A 104 -14.78 8.01 1.67
C ALA A 104 -14.57 9.42 2.23
N SER A 105 -14.45 9.50 3.56
CA SER A 105 -13.94 10.67 4.25
C SER A 105 -12.45 10.70 4.01
N ALA A 106 -11.92 11.86 3.64
CA ALA A 106 -10.52 12.04 3.27
C ALA A 106 -9.59 11.37 4.30
N SER A 107 -8.72 10.50 3.79
CA SER A 107 -7.65 9.78 4.47
C SER A 107 -7.00 10.62 5.57
N GLU A 108 -7.45 10.47 6.81
CA GLU A 108 -6.77 11.04 7.99
C GLU A 108 -5.45 10.30 8.13
N TRP A 109 -4.36 10.98 7.78
CA TRP A 109 -3.02 10.46 7.97
C TRP A 109 -2.65 10.62 9.43
N GLU A 110 -2.30 9.52 10.08
CA GLU A 110 -1.71 9.53 11.41
C GLU A 110 -0.18 9.59 11.28
N GLU A 111 0.49 10.09 12.31
CA GLU A 111 1.93 10.29 12.30
C GLU A 111 2.64 9.63 13.47
N VAL A 112 3.84 9.13 13.21
CA VAL A 112 4.73 8.58 14.23
C VAL A 112 6.16 8.97 13.92
N THR A 113 6.95 9.28 14.95
CA THR A 113 8.36 9.63 14.82
C THR A 113 9.24 8.47 15.28
N VAL A 114 10.21 8.07 14.47
CA VAL A 114 11.08 6.90 14.74
C VAL A 114 12.52 7.16 14.34
N GLY A 115 13.47 6.41 14.91
CA GLY A 115 14.88 6.49 14.55
C GLY A 115 15.14 6.12 13.08
N SER A 116 16.05 6.86 12.43
CA SER A 116 16.45 6.61 11.04
C SER A 116 17.08 5.21 10.82
N SER A 117 17.62 4.60 11.88
CA SER A 117 18.17 3.25 11.88
C SER A 117 17.14 2.14 12.03
N THR A 118 15.87 2.47 12.24
CA THR A 118 14.79 1.46 12.31
C THR A 118 14.73 0.72 10.98
N GLU A 119 14.51 -0.59 11.01
CA GLU A 119 14.51 -1.47 9.85
C GLU A 119 13.10 -1.98 9.57
N VAL A 120 12.76 -2.08 8.29
CA VAL A 120 11.61 -2.83 7.79
C VAL A 120 12.09 -4.20 7.35
N VAL A 121 11.46 -5.23 7.91
CA VAL A 121 11.68 -6.62 7.54
C VAL A 121 10.70 -6.98 6.42
N PHE A 122 11.25 -7.34 5.26
CA PHE A 122 10.48 -7.54 4.05
C PHE A 122 10.97 -8.78 3.29
N GLN A 123 10.04 -9.60 2.83
CA GLN A 123 10.34 -10.77 2.02
C GLN A 123 10.02 -10.47 0.56
N PRO A 124 11.02 -10.30 -0.33
CA PRO A 124 10.77 -10.06 -1.74
C PRO A 124 10.00 -11.19 -2.41
N GLN A 125 9.21 -10.85 -3.41
CA GLN A 125 8.50 -11.80 -4.26
C GLN A 125 9.51 -12.81 -4.86
N ASN A 126 9.11 -14.09 -4.89
CA ASN A 126 9.93 -15.21 -5.38
C ASN A 126 11.24 -15.46 -4.60
N SER A 127 11.38 -14.90 -3.40
CA SER A 127 12.51 -15.16 -2.51
C SER A 127 12.04 -15.84 -1.22
N THR A 128 12.77 -16.85 -0.77
CA THR A 128 12.62 -17.44 0.58
C THR A 128 13.42 -16.66 1.63
N LYS A 129 14.29 -15.74 1.19
CA LYS A 129 15.12 -14.92 2.05
C LYS A 129 14.42 -13.63 2.40
N VAL A 130 14.44 -13.31 3.70
CA VAL A 130 13.98 -12.06 4.25
C VAL A 130 15.10 -11.03 4.20
N HIS A 131 14.76 -9.79 3.82
CA HIS A 131 15.68 -8.67 3.73
C HIS A 131 15.28 -7.59 4.73
N LYS A 132 16.28 -6.83 5.17
CA LYS A 132 16.08 -5.69 6.07
C LYS A 132 16.44 -4.42 5.36
N PHE A 133 15.53 -3.46 5.38
CA PHE A 133 15.70 -2.16 4.76
C PHE A 133 15.65 -1.10 5.84
N LYS A 134 16.65 -0.21 5.92
CA LYS A 134 16.57 0.93 6.83
C LYS A 134 15.42 1.84 6.41
N ILE A 135 14.63 2.29 7.37
CA ILE A 135 13.49 3.17 7.12
C ILE A 135 13.94 4.48 6.46
N SER A 136 15.17 4.93 6.74
CA SER A 136 15.75 6.08 6.04
C SER A 136 15.90 5.89 4.53
N SER A 137 16.01 4.66 4.03
CA SER A 137 16.17 4.36 2.60
C SER A 137 14.85 4.15 1.85
N ILE A 138 13.72 4.18 2.57
CA ILE A 138 12.39 3.91 2.04
C ILE A 138 11.64 5.23 1.90
N THR A 139 10.94 5.41 0.79
CA THR A 139 10.08 6.57 0.51
C THR A 139 8.63 6.28 0.89
N SER A 140 8.13 5.12 0.50
CA SER A 140 6.75 4.72 0.78
C SER A 140 6.60 3.19 0.87
N LEU A 141 5.55 2.74 1.57
CA LEU A 141 5.16 1.34 1.65
C LEU A 141 3.65 1.23 1.45
N SER A 142 3.23 0.49 0.44
CA SER A 142 1.83 0.13 0.24
C SER A 142 1.64 -1.30 0.72
N LEU A 143 0.77 -1.46 1.72
CA LEU A 143 0.41 -2.75 2.25
C LEU A 143 -0.85 -3.22 1.52
N SER A 144 -0.77 -4.38 0.92
CA SER A 144 -1.90 -5.12 0.38
C SER A 144 -2.67 -5.79 1.53
N ALA A 145 -3.96 -6.08 1.39
CA ALA A 145 -4.74 -6.84 2.39
C ALA A 145 -5.25 -8.11 1.74
#